data_AF-A0A1D2AA56-F1
#
_entry.id   AF-A0A1D2AA56-F1
#
_cell.length_a   1.000
_cell.length_b   1.000
_cell.length_c   1.000
_cell.angle_alpha   90.00
_cell.angle_beta   90.00
_cell.angle_gamma   90.00
#
_symmetry.space_group_name_H-M   'P 1'
#
loop_
_entity.id
_entity.type
_entity.pdbx_description
1 polymer ?
#
loop_
_entity_poly.entity_id
_entity_poly.type
_entity_poly.pdbx_seq_one_letter_code
_entity_poly.pdbx_strand_id
1 'polypeptide(L)'
;MDDISDGDVEAGLLMEGPAESIDMEAELQSIPTSTVTSLLRHRQSEVLKYIQNKGMHKLAEFEVEENLIYPAFKDGPMLTFGSDEMQLDAAWEWRQLLRKHIKPEPTGWHSTLTVEAFVVPICGAANPDTKGLLHPLLRRYQAKRCSYFVFSLPAVQAIINFKWTDYARRRLFLQLALYVCWLVCFYGFIIAFQDEDLTHSLRKLLRTTRGQVTVALEVGVLVCMLPFLVIDATMAGVYRQLWIDPWRILSTITYVNQVAISAMHLGRLSVKSEWLTIVLAVQCILLLFRLQYWSRAFRATRFAFADVLWEVICDTSWLLIFLFIVMGGYAAAFHITFRTADKEPEDYKSIWRSFLTMYEHVYGDLELKDFYSSKSMPIFATALAVSYIFVQGFILVNLLIGAIINSLDRASRNARAWR
;
A
#
# COMPACT_ATOMS: atom_id res chain seq x y z
N MET A 1 -33.13 -33.86 79.22
CA MET A 1 -34.35 -34.68 79.00
C MET A 1 -34.68 -34.54 77.53
N ASP A 2 -33.76 -34.92 76.65
CA ASP A 2 -33.31 -36.30 76.36
C ASP A 2 -34.53 -37.09 75.83
N ASP A 3 -34.56 -37.65 74.62
CA ASP A 3 -33.49 -38.39 73.96
C ASP A 3 -33.63 -38.42 72.43
N ILE A 4 -32.50 -38.76 71.81
CA ILE A 4 -32.21 -38.93 70.38
C ILE A 4 -32.76 -40.28 69.85
N SER A 5 -33.16 -40.34 68.58
CA SER A 5 -32.85 -41.49 67.72
C SER A 5 -32.90 -41.10 66.24
N ASP A 6 -31.77 -41.36 65.59
CA ASP A 6 -31.47 -41.23 64.17
C ASP A 6 -32.38 -42.06 63.25
N GLY A 7 -32.44 -41.63 61.99
CA GLY A 7 -33.06 -42.34 60.89
C GLY A 7 -32.81 -41.63 59.56
N ASP A 8 -31.63 -41.88 59.02
CA ASP A 8 -31.13 -41.60 57.67
C ASP A 8 -32.18 -41.26 56.59
N VAL A 9 -32.08 -40.05 56.00
CA VAL A 9 -32.59 -39.78 54.66
C VAL A 9 -31.51 -39.07 53.85
N GLU A 10 -30.89 -39.88 53.01
CA GLU A 10 -29.98 -39.60 51.89
C GLU A 10 -29.73 -38.13 51.51
N ALA A 11 -28.47 -37.74 51.71
CA ALA A 11 -27.81 -36.69 50.95
C ALA A 11 -27.69 -37.08 49.47
N GLY A 12 -28.70 -36.72 48.68
CA GLY A 12 -28.63 -36.70 47.23
C GLY A 12 -27.74 -35.54 46.75
N LEU A 13 -26.42 -35.78 46.74
CA LEU A 13 -25.42 -35.02 46.01
C LEU A 13 -25.79 -35.02 44.51
N LEU A 14 -26.47 -33.98 44.03
CA LEU A 14 -26.50 -33.65 42.61
C LEU A 14 -25.17 -32.99 42.25
N MET A 15 -24.17 -33.84 41.98
CA MET A 15 -23.07 -33.50 41.11
C MET A 15 -23.63 -33.34 39.69
N GLU A 16 -24.05 -32.13 39.32
CA GLU A 16 -24.10 -31.73 37.91
C GLU A 16 -22.66 -31.64 37.40
N GLY A 17 -22.13 -32.79 36.98
CA GLY A 17 -20.94 -32.86 36.13
C GLY A 17 -21.28 -32.38 34.70
N PRO A 18 -20.30 -31.85 33.96
CA PRO A 18 -20.52 -31.19 32.68
C PRO A 18 -20.86 -32.22 31.59
N ALA A 19 -22.14 -32.44 31.33
CA ALA A 19 -22.57 -33.32 30.24
C ALA A 19 -22.27 -32.72 28.84
N GLU A 20 -22.06 -31.39 28.73
CA GLU A 20 -21.69 -30.73 27.47
C GLU A 20 -20.20 -30.79 27.12
N SER A 21 -19.30 -31.05 28.09
CA SER A 21 -17.86 -31.06 27.80
C SER A 21 -17.40 -32.36 27.12
N ILE A 22 -18.10 -33.48 27.36
CA ILE A 22 -17.70 -34.81 26.88
C ILE A 22 -17.96 -34.97 25.38
N ASP A 23 -19.08 -34.45 24.87
CA ASP A 23 -19.39 -34.48 23.43
C ASP A 23 -18.49 -33.51 22.64
N MET A 24 -18.14 -32.36 23.22
CA MET A 24 -17.24 -31.38 22.61
C MET A 24 -15.78 -31.89 22.59
N GLU A 25 -15.32 -32.58 23.64
CA GLU A 25 -13.99 -33.23 23.69
C GLU A 25 -13.86 -34.35 22.65
N ALA A 26 -14.92 -35.14 22.43
CA ALA A 26 -14.94 -36.19 21.41
C ALA A 26 -14.94 -35.62 19.98
N GLU A 27 -15.65 -34.52 19.72
CA GLU A 27 -15.62 -33.83 18.43
C GLU A 27 -14.26 -33.16 18.16
N LEU A 28 -13.62 -32.55 19.17
CA LEU A 28 -12.30 -31.91 19.06
C LEU A 28 -11.17 -32.91 18.74
N GLN A 29 -11.21 -34.12 19.31
CA GLN A 29 -10.24 -35.19 19.00
C GLN A 29 -10.39 -35.74 17.57
N SER A 30 -11.54 -35.53 16.93
CA SER A 30 -11.83 -35.98 15.57
C SER A 30 -11.39 -34.99 14.48
N ILE A 31 -10.96 -33.77 14.85
CA ILE A 31 -10.59 -32.73 13.89
C ILE A 31 -9.30 -33.15 13.17
N PRO A 32 -9.32 -33.38 11.85
CA PRO A 32 -8.14 -33.81 11.12
C PRO A 32 -7.13 -32.66 11.02
N THR A 33 -6.14 -32.66 11.91
CA THR A 33 -5.04 -31.70 11.83
C THR A 33 -4.12 -32.03 10.66
N SER A 34 -3.85 -31.04 9.83
CA SER A 34 -2.90 -31.18 8.73
C SER A 34 -1.82 -30.10 8.82
N THR A 35 -0.55 -30.49 8.76
CA THR A 35 0.56 -29.53 8.67
C THR A 35 0.56 -28.89 7.27
N VAL A 36 0.92 -27.61 7.18
CA VAL A 36 1.10 -26.91 5.88
C VAL A 36 1.98 -27.73 4.91
N THR A 37 3.05 -28.34 5.39
CA THR A 37 3.97 -29.15 4.57
C THR A 37 3.33 -30.45 4.05
N SER A 38 2.50 -31.12 4.84
CA SER A 38 1.81 -32.34 4.40
C SER A 38 0.73 -32.03 3.38
N LEU A 39 0.00 -30.93 3.59
CA LEU A 39 -1.05 -30.42 2.71
C LEU A 39 -0.51 -29.98 1.34
N LEU A 40 0.65 -29.31 1.31
CA LEU A 40 1.31 -28.88 0.08
C LEU A 40 2.08 -29.99 -0.66
N ARG A 41 2.47 -31.08 0.01
CA ARG A 41 3.16 -32.22 -0.63
C ARG A 41 2.19 -33.28 -1.15
N HIS A 42 1.14 -33.60 -0.40
CA HIS A 42 0.28 -34.75 -0.69
C HIS A 42 -1.04 -34.39 -1.37
N ARG A 43 -1.50 -33.12 -1.31
CA ARG A 43 -2.82 -32.69 -1.84
C ARG A 43 -2.77 -31.44 -2.72
N GLN A 44 -1.76 -31.31 -3.58
CA GLN A 44 -1.48 -30.08 -4.36
C GLN A 44 -2.65 -29.56 -5.23
N SER A 45 -3.50 -30.46 -5.73
CA SER A 45 -4.69 -30.17 -6.53
C SER A 45 -5.94 -29.89 -5.69
N GLU A 46 -5.96 -30.34 -4.42
CA GLU A 46 -7.12 -30.27 -3.52
C GLU A 46 -6.95 -29.28 -2.37
N VAL A 47 -5.77 -28.66 -2.23
CA VAL A 47 -5.48 -27.65 -1.19
C VAL A 47 -6.61 -26.63 -1.03
N LEU A 48 -7.11 -26.07 -2.13
CA LEU A 48 -8.16 -25.06 -2.09
C LEU A 48 -9.51 -25.64 -1.64
N LYS A 49 -9.87 -26.84 -2.12
CA LYS A 49 -11.09 -27.54 -1.68
C LYS A 49 -11.01 -27.92 -0.20
N TYR A 50 -9.82 -28.31 0.27
CA TYR A 50 -9.58 -28.61 1.68
C TYR A 50 -9.73 -27.36 2.55
N ILE A 51 -9.11 -26.24 2.18
CA ILE A 51 -9.24 -24.98 2.94
C ILE A 51 -10.70 -24.48 2.93
N GLN A 52 -11.40 -24.64 1.81
CA GLN A 52 -12.80 -24.24 1.71
C GLN A 52 -13.73 -25.07 2.59
N ASN A 53 -13.54 -26.40 2.62
CA ASN A 53 -14.48 -27.31 3.30
C ASN A 53 -14.06 -27.65 4.75
N LYS A 54 -12.76 -27.61 5.06
CA LYS A 54 -12.17 -28.05 6.33
C LYS A 54 -11.16 -27.04 6.90
N GLY A 55 -11.12 -25.83 6.37
CA GLY A 55 -10.18 -24.79 6.84
C GLY A 55 -10.59 -24.13 8.14
N MET A 56 -11.86 -24.27 8.56
CA MET A 56 -12.43 -23.71 9.79
C MET A 56 -13.36 -24.73 10.43
N HIS A 57 -13.28 -24.86 11.75
CA HIS A 57 -14.20 -25.68 12.55
C HIS A 57 -14.74 -24.82 13.69
N LYS A 58 -16.06 -24.89 13.95
CA LYS A 58 -16.67 -24.24 15.12
C LYS A 58 -16.20 -25.01 16.36
N LEU A 59 -15.66 -24.28 17.34
CA LEU A 59 -15.19 -24.84 18.61
C LEU A 59 -16.23 -24.66 19.72
N ALA A 60 -16.85 -23.50 19.78
CA ALA A 60 -17.78 -23.16 20.85
C ALA A 60 -18.72 -22.04 20.42
N GLU A 61 -19.86 -21.97 21.09
CA GLU A 61 -20.76 -20.82 21.09
C GLU A 61 -21.01 -20.43 22.53
N PHE A 62 -20.87 -19.15 22.85
CA PHE A 62 -21.04 -18.67 24.22
C PHE A 62 -21.52 -17.22 24.26
N GLU A 63 -22.17 -16.86 25.35
CA GLU A 63 -22.62 -15.48 25.57
C GLU A 63 -21.55 -14.62 26.24
N VAL A 64 -21.42 -13.38 25.75
CA VAL A 64 -20.56 -12.34 26.32
C VAL A 64 -21.30 -11.01 26.35
N GLU A 65 -21.01 -10.17 27.35
CA GLU A 65 -21.59 -8.83 27.50
C GLU A 65 -21.16 -7.89 26.36
N GLU A 66 -22.11 -7.12 25.83
CA GLU A 66 -21.90 -6.14 24.74
C GLU A 66 -20.77 -5.16 25.04
N ASN A 67 -20.68 -4.69 26.29
CA ASN A 67 -19.69 -3.73 26.75
C ASN A 67 -18.25 -4.24 26.63
N LEU A 68 -18.05 -5.56 26.54
CA LEU A 68 -16.73 -6.18 26.32
C LEU A 68 -16.48 -6.50 24.84
N ILE A 69 -17.53 -6.82 24.08
CA ILE A 69 -17.41 -7.23 22.68
C ILE A 69 -17.14 -6.03 21.76
N TYR A 70 -17.97 -4.99 21.82
CA TYR A 70 -17.87 -3.87 20.88
C TYR A 70 -16.50 -3.17 20.92
N PRO A 71 -15.91 -2.87 22.10
CA PRO A 71 -14.58 -2.26 22.14
C PRO A 71 -13.46 -3.23 21.73
N ALA A 72 -13.67 -4.54 21.86
CA ALA A 72 -12.71 -5.56 21.42
C ALA A 72 -12.66 -5.67 19.91
N PHE A 73 -13.82 -5.82 19.26
CA PHE A 73 -13.95 -5.93 17.82
C PHE A 73 -13.63 -4.59 17.12
N LYS A 74 -13.88 -3.44 17.79
CA LYS A 74 -13.79 -2.09 17.21
C LYS A 74 -14.63 -2.00 15.92
N ASP A 75 -13.98 -2.16 14.77
CA ASP A 75 -14.58 -2.19 13.42
C ASP A 75 -14.05 -3.39 12.59
N GLY A 76 -13.60 -4.46 13.25
CA GLY A 76 -13.09 -5.67 12.62
C GLY A 76 -14.17 -6.75 12.55
N PRO A 77 -14.25 -7.55 11.47
CA PRO A 77 -15.23 -8.63 11.37
C PRO A 77 -14.90 -9.84 12.25
N MET A 78 -13.66 -9.97 12.73
CA MET A 78 -13.22 -11.11 13.53
C MET A 78 -12.08 -10.74 14.49
N LEU A 79 -12.06 -11.39 15.66
CA LEU A 79 -10.93 -11.41 16.57
C LEU A 79 -10.13 -12.69 16.37
N THR A 80 -8.81 -12.62 16.55
CA THR A 80 -7.92 -13.77 16.36
C THR A 80 -6.83 -13.78 17.42
N PHE A 81 -6.50 -14.97 17.92
CA PHE A 81 -5.31 -15.24 18.71
C PHE A 81 -4.69 -16.58 18.26
N GLY A 82 -3.45 -16.82 18.64
CA GLY A 82 -2.73 -18.06 18.33
C GLY A 82 -2.52 -18.85 19.60
N SER A 83 -2.66 -20.17 19.50
CA SER A 83 -2.28 -21.11 20.56
C SER A 83 -1.43 -22.24 19.96
N ASP A 84 -0.46 -22.71 20.74
CA ASP A 84 0.35 -23.89 20.42
C ASP A 84 -0.35 -25.19 20.90
N GLU A 85 -1.39 -25.06 21.72
CA GLU A 85 -2.18 -26.17 22.25
C GLU A 85 -3.44 -26.39 21.39
N MET A 86 -3.77 -27.66 21.14
CA MET A 86 -4.92 -28.05 20.31
C MET A 86 -6.22 -28.16 21.11
N GLN A 87 -6.12 -28.52 22.39
CA GLN A 87 -7.26 -28.60 23.30
C GLN A 87 -7.36 -27.30 24.08
N LEU A 88 -8.23 -26.39 23.63
CA LEU A 88 -8.51 -25.15 24.33
C LEU A 88 -9.97 -25.11 24.76
N ASP A 89 -10.20 -24.73 26.02
CA ASP A 89 -11.48 -24.15 26.41
C ASP A 89 -11.59 -22.76 25.79
N ALA A 90 -12.13 -22.73 24.57
CA ALA A 90 -12.27 -21.51 23.79
C ALA A 90 -13.10 -20.45 24.53
N ALA A 91 -14.14 -20.85 25.26
CA ALA A 91 -15.02 -19.91 25.97
C ALA A 91 -14.28 -19.26 27.14
N TRP A 92 -13.52 -20.03 27.91
CA TRP A 92 -12.75 -19.50 29.03
C TRP A 92 -11.61 -18.58 28.55
N GLU A 93 -10.83 -19.00 27.55
CA GLU A 93 -9.71 -18.18 27.05
C GLU A 93 -10.17 -16.85 26.46
N TRP A 94 -11.23 -16.86 25.64
CA TRP A 94 -11.78 -15.62 25.10
C TRP A 94 -12.29 -14.69 26.19
N ARG A 95 -12.98 -15.21 27.21
CA ARG A 95 -13.43 -14.40 28.36
C ARG A 95 -12.26 -13.77 29.10
N GLN A 96 -11.15 -14.48 29.29
CA GLN A 96 -9.94 -13.93 29.90
C GLN A 96 -9.30 -12.84 29.04
N LEU A 97 -9.16 -13.08 27.73
CA LEU A 97 -8.56 -12.12 26.80
C LEU A 97 -9.36 -10.82 26.70
N LEU A 98 -10.69 -10.91 26.64
CA LEU A 98 -11.58 -9.76 26.59
C LEU A 98 -11.53 -8.93 27.88
N ARG A 99 -11.53 -9.59 29.05
CA ARG A 99 -11.42 -8.92 30.36
C ARG A 99 -10.08 -8.24 30.59
N LYS A 100 -8.99 -8.80 30.06
CA LYS A 100 -7.62 -8.27 30.27
C LYS A 100 -7.36 -6.97 29.50
N HIS A 101 -8.03 -6.74 28.38
CA HIS A 101 -7.71 -5.65 27.46
C HIS A 101 -8.65 -4.44 27.56
N ILE A 102 -9.78 -4.55 28.27
CA ILE A 102 -10.86 -3.57 28.20
C ILE A 102 -11.39 -3.30 29.62
N LYS A 103 -11.28 -2.04 30.06
CA LYS A 103 -12.06 -1.56 31.21
C LYS A 103 -13.39 -1.08 30.66
N PRO A 104 -14.51 -1.77 30.93
CA PRO A 104 -15.81 -1.34 30.42
C PRO A 104 -16.20 0.00 31.04
N GLU A 105 -16.65 0.95 30.21
CA GLU A 105 -17.34 2.13 30.70
C GLU A 105 -18.78 1.72 31.06
N PRO A 106 -19.27 2.01 32.27
CA PRO A 106 -20.62 1.62 32.67
C PRO A 106 -21.64 2.48 31.93
N THR A 107 -22.27 1.92 30.91
CA THR A 107 -23.35 2.53 30.12
C THR A 107 -24.73 2.38 30.79
N GLY A 108 -24.81 1.58 31.88
CA GLY A 108 -26.05 1.31 32.61
C GLY A 108 -27.02 0.34 31.90
N TRP A 109 -26.67 -0.13 30.70
CA TRP A 109 -27.40 -1.15 29.94
C TRP A 109 -26.58 -2.45 29.91
N HIS A 110 -27.26 -3.58 30.16
CA HIS A 110 -26.66 -4.92 30.17
C HIS A 110 -27.40 -5.80 29.16
N SER A 111 -26.75 -6.07 28.05
CA SER A 111 -27.18 -6.97 26.99
C SER A 111 -26.06 -7.97 26.72
N THR A 112 -26.44 -9.24 26.52
CA THR A 112 -25.53 -10.31 26.14
C THR A 112 -25.69 -10.60 24.65
N LEU A 113 -24.58 -10.85 23.96
CA LEU A 113 -24.56 -11.32 22.58
C LEU A 113 -23.97 -12.73 22.54
N THR A 114 -24.55 -13.58 21.70
CA THR A 114 -23.98 -14.88 21.37
C THR A 114 -22.82 -14.69 20.40
N VAL A 115 -21.66 -15.25 20.75
CA VAL A 115 -20.45 -15.24 19.93
C VAL A 115 -20.01 -16.65 19.60
N GLU A 116 -19.59 -16.86 18.36
CA GLU A 116 -19.08 -18.14 17.87
C GLU A 116 -17.54 -18.11 17.81
N ALA A 117 -16.90 -19.12 18.37
CA ALA A 117 -15.46 -19.34 18.26
C ALA A 117 -15.17 -20.39 17.20
N PHE A 118 -14.19 -20.10 16.34
CA PHE A 118 -13.73 -21.02 15.29
C PHE A 118 -12.23 -21.27 15.41
N VAL A 119 -11.78 -22.45 14.98
CA VAL A 119 -10.36 -22.83 14.87
C VAL A 119 -9.98 -23.13 13.44
N VAL A 120 -8.75 -22.76 13.08
CA VAL A 120 -8.10 -23.18 11.83
C VAL A 120 -7.22 -24.40 12.15
N PRO A 121 -7.61 -25.65 11.80
CA PRO A 121 -6.90 -26.86 12.21
C PRO A 121 -5.68 -27.16 11.32
N ILE A 122 -4.99 -26.12 10.86
CA ILE A 122 -3.82 -26.23 9.99
C ILE A 122 -2.60 -25.82 10.83
N CYS A 123 -1.88 -26.82 11.34
CA CYS A 123 -0.70 -26.59 12.17
C CYS A 123 0.37 -25.82 11.39
N GLY A 124 0.85 -24.73 12.00
CA GLY A 124 1.86 -23.87 11.38
C GLY A 124 1.33 -22.97 10.26
N ALA A 125 0.01 -22.83 10.09
CA ALA A 125 -0.55 -21.93 9.06
C ALA A 125 -0.07 -20.47 9.21
N ALA A 126 0.12 -20.04 10.46
CA ALA A 126 0.63 -18.70 10.80
C ALA A 126 2.16 -18.57 10.74
N ASN A 127 2.92 -19.64 10.47
CA ASN A 127 4.39 -19.58 10.44
C ASN A 127 4.92 -18.58 9.39
N PRO A 128 6.16 -18.08 9.56
CA PRO A 128 6.79 -17.21 8.58
C PRO A 128 7.16 -17.96 7.29
N ASP A 129 7.22 -17.20 6.19
CA ASP A 129 7.72 -17.62 4.88
C ASP A 129 7.10 -18.91 4.34
N THR A 130 7.93 -19.77 3.74
CA THR A 130 7.55 -21.03 3.07
C THR A 130 6.99 -22.08 4.02
N LYS A 131 7.14 -21.89 5.34
CA LYS A 131 6.58 -22.76 6.38
C LYS A 131 5.11 -22.44 6.67
N GLY A 132 4.65 -21.23 6.34
CA GLY A 132 3.27 -20.79 6.51
C GLY A 132 2.40 -20.98 5.27
N LEU A 133 1.09 -20.85 5.45
CA LEU A 133 0.12 -21.06 4.36
C LEU A 133 0.08 -19.88 3.36
N LEU A 134 0.36 -18.66 3.82
CA LEU A 134 0.15 -17.44 3.05
C LEU A 134 1.16 -17.27 1.90
N HIS A 135 2.44 -17.57 2.12
CA HIS A 135 3.49 -17.34 1.11
C HIS A 135 3.32 -18.24 -0.15
N PRO A 136 3.04 -19.56 -0.03
CA PRO A 136 2.73 -20.41 -1.18
C PRO A 136 1.48 -19.97 -1.95
N LEU A 137 0.42 -19.55 -1.24
CA LEU A 137 -0.80 -19.04 -1.85
C LEU A 137 -0.54 -17.73 -2.62
N LEU A 138 0.21 -16.80 -2.02
CA LEU A 138 0.63 -15.56 -2.65
C LEU A 138 1.46 -15.82 -3.92
N ARG A 139 2.40 -16.77 -3.88
CA ARG A 139 3.20 -17.15 -5.04
C ARG A 139 2.36 -17.74 -6.17
N ARG A 140 1.35 -18.56 -5.86
CA ARG A 140 0.40 -19.10 -6.86
C ARG A 140 -0.50 -18.03 -7.45
N TYR A 141 -0.99 -17.09 -6.63
CA TYR A 141 -1.76 -15.94 -7.07
C TYR A 141 -0.94 -15.05 -8.02
N GLN A 142 0.28 -14.70 -7.64
CA GLN A 142 1.22 -13.94 -8.46
C GLN A 142 1.55 -14.62 -9.80
N ALA A 143 1.61 -15.96 -9.81
CA ALA A 143 1.77 -16.72 -11.04
C ALA A 143 0.49 -16.79 -11.92
N LYS A 144 -0.58 -16.06 -11.55
CA LYS A 144 -1.91 -16.09 -12.17
C LYS A 144 -2.54 -17.50 -12.19
N ARG A 145 -2.15 -18.37 -11.25
CA ARG A 145 -2.64 -19.75 -11.12
C ARG A 145 -3.70 -19.92 -10.03
N CYS A 146 -4.07 -18.83 -9.35
CA CYS A 146 -5.02 -18.84 -8.24
C CYS A 146 -5.94 -17.62 -8.34
N SER A 147 -7.24 -17.83 -8.11
CA SER A 147 -8.22 -16.75 -8.02
C SER A 147 -8.06 -15.97 -6.71
N TYR A 148 -8.48 -14.71 -6.74
CA TYR A 148 -8.54 -13.83 -5.58
C TYR A 148 -9.42 -14.39 -4.44
N PHE A 149 -10.48 -15.12 -4.78
CA PHE A 149 -11.44 -15.71 -3.83
C PHE A 149 -10.78 -16.57 -2.73
N VAL A 150 -9.56 -17.07 -2.97
CA VAL A 150 -8.83 -17.85 -1.96
C VAL A 150 -8.45 -17.01 -0.74
N PHE A 151 -8.23 -15.70 -0.90
CA PHE A 151 -7.93 -14.79 0.21
C PHE A 151 -9.17 -14.32 0.96
N SER A 152 -10.37 -14.49 0.39
CA SER A 152 -11.65 -14.28 1.08
C SER A 152 -12.13 -15.51 1.85
N LEU A 153 -11.42 -16.64 1.77
CA LEU A 153 -11.77 -17.81 2.58
C LEU A 153 -11.59 -17.48 4.07
N PRO A 154 -12.58 -17.79 4.94
CA PRO A 154 -12.53 -17.41 6.36
C PRO A 154 -11.25 -17.88 7.08
N ALA A 155 -10.77 -19.09 6.77
CA ALA A 155 -9.51 -19.61 7.30
C ALA A 155 -8.28 -18.74 6.95
N VAL A 156 -8.22 -18.28 5.70
CA VAL A 156 -7.11 -17.44 5.20
C VAL A 156 -7.22 -16.03 5.76
N GLN A 157 -8.44 -15.48 5.85
CA GLN A 157 -8.70 -14.19 6.49
C GLN A 157 -8.31 -14.19 7.97
N ALA A 158 -8.62 -15.25 8.71
CA ALA A 158 -8.21 -15.40 10.11
C ALA A 158 -6.69 -15.35 10.27
N ILE A 159 -5.94 -16.07 9.42
CA ILE A 159 -4.48 -16.04 9.43
C ILE A 159 -3.95 -14.63 9.07
N ILE A 160 -4.54 -13.95 8.10
CA ILE A 160 -4.14 -12.59 7.70
C ILE A 160 -4.39 -11.61 8.87
N ASN A 161 -5.56 -11.68 9.50
CA ASN A 161 -5.91 -10.81 10.61
C ASN A 161 -4.99 -11.03 11.81
N PHE A 162 -4.71 -12.28 12.16
CA PHE A 162 -3.76 -12.63 13.23
C PHE A 162 -2.37 -12.03 12.97
N LYS A 163 -1.85 -12.23 11.76
CA LYS A 163 -0.55 -11.68 11.36
C LYS A 163 -0.53 -10.15 11.37
N TRP A 164 -1.64 -9.52 10.99
CA TRP A 164 -1.79 -8.08 10.96
C TRP A 164 -1.78 -7.45 12.35
N THR A 165 -2.58 -8.01 13.28
CA THR A 165 -2.73 -7.49 14.64
C THR A 165 -1.48 -7.71 15.48
N ASP A 166 -0.84 -8.87 15.34
CA ASP A 166 0.29 -9.26 16.18
C ASP A 166 1.58 -8.52 15.82
N TYR A 167 2.01 -8.59 14.55
CA TYR A 167 3.31 -8.07 14.14
C TYR A 167 3.30 -7.12 12.94
N ALA A 168 2.47 -7.35 11.92
CA ALA A 168 2.63 -6.64 10.65
C ALA A 168 2.34 -5.15 10.79
N ARG A 169 1.30 -4.79 11.56
CA ARG A 169 0.96 -3.38 11.83
C ARG A 169 2.11 -2.64 12.52
N ARG A 170 2.68 -3.21 13.59
CA ARG A 170 3.79 -2.61 14.34
C ARG A 170 5.02 -2.43 13.45
N ARG A 171 5.38 -3.45 12.67
CA ARG A 171 6.51 -3.38 11.73
C ARG A 171 6.29 -2.34 10.63
N LEU A 172 5.07 -2.21 10.12
CA LEU A 172 4.73 -1.21 9.12
C LEU A 172 4.86 0.22 9.66
N PHE A 173 4.45 0.46 10.91
CA PHE A 173 4.67 1.76 11.58
C PHE A 173 6.14 2.04 11.84
N LEU A 174 6.92 1.04 12.22
CA LEU A 174 8.38 1.18 12.36
C LEU A 174 9.03 1.54 11.02
N GLN A 175 8.62 0.89 9.93
CA GLN A 175 9.07 1.24 8.58
C GLN A 175 8.67 2.66 8.21
N LEU A 176 7.43 3.09 8.51
CA LEU A 176 7.00 4.47 8.28
C LEU A 176 7.86 5.47 9.07
N ALA A 177 8.13 5.19 10.35
CA ALA A 177 8.95 6.07 11.19
C ALA A 177 10.38 6.20 10.65
N LEU A 178 11.01 5.09 10.23
CA LEU A 178 12.32 5.11 9.57
C LEU A 178 12.30 5.89 8.27
N TYR A 179 11.22 5.79 7.49
CA TYR A 179 11.06 6.54 6.25
C TYR A 179 10.87 8.04 6.49
N VAL A 180 10.07 8.41 7.49
CA VAL A 180 9.92 9.82 7.90
C VAL A 180 11.26 10.37 8.38
N CYS A 181 12.06 9.59 9.11
CA CYS A 181 13.42 9.97 9.47
C CYS A 181 14.29 10.23 8.23
N TRP A 182 14.26 9.32 7.24
CA TRP A 182 14.95 9.52 5.95
C TRP A 182 14.50 10.83 5.28
N LEU A 183 13.18 11.07 5.20
CA LEU A 183 12.63 12.27 4.60
C LEU A 183 13.08 13.53 5.35
N VAL A 184 12.99 13.56 6.68
CA VAL A 184 13.41 14.70 7.50
C VAL A 184 14.92 14.96 7.36
N CYS A 185 15.76 13.92 7.37
CA CYS A 185 17.19 14.07 7.13
C CYS A 185 17.48 14.64 5.75
N PHE A 186 16.74 14.21 4.71
CA PHE A 186 16.93 14.71 3.35
C PHE A 186 16.49 16.18 3.20
N TYR A 187 15.32 16.55 3.70
CA TYR A 187 14.87 17.94 3.67
C TYR A 187 15.75 18.85 4.53
N GLY A 188 16.23 18.36 5.69
CA GLY A 188 17.24 19.05 6.48
C GLY A 188 18.54 19.26 5.71
N PHE A 189 18.99 18.25 4.97
CA PHE A 189 20.16 18.35 4.08
C PHE A 189 19.96 19.41 3.01
N ILE A 190 18.79 19.47 2.35
CA ILE A 190 18.49 20.51 1.34
C ILE A 190 18.60 21.91 1.94
N ILE A 191 18.00 22.14 3.12
CA ILE A 191 18.05 23.44 3.81
C ILE A 191 19.50 23.81 4.17
N ALA A 192 20.28 22.86 4.68
CA ALA A 192 21.68 23.09 5.03
C ALA A 192 22.57 23.32 3.79
N PHE A 193 22.25 22.68 2.66
CA PHE A 193 22.98 22.76 1.41
C PHE A 193 22.76 24.09 0.66
N GLN A 194 21.60 24.74 0.80
CA GLN A 194 21.29 26.01 0.12
C GLN A 194 22.31 27.11 0.37
N ASP A 195 22.82 27.21 1.59
CA ASP A 195 23.79 28.23 2.02
C ASP A 195 25.25 27.74 1.99
N GLU A 196 25.53 26.60 1.34
CA GLU A 196 26.85 26.00 1.38
C GLU A 196 27.84 26.64 0.40
N ASP A 197 29.05 26.93 0.87
CA ASP A 197 30.16 27.35 0.03
C ASP A 197 30.63 26.21 -0.90
N LEU A 198 30.12 26.21 -2.13
CA LEU A 198 30.42 25.23 -3.19
C LEU A 198 31.89 25.21 -3.65
N THR A 199 32.72 26.14 -3.17
CA THR A 199 34.16 26.21 -3.48
C THR A 199 35.03 25.42 -2.50
N HIS A 200 34.49 25.01 -1.36
CA HIS A 200 35.24 24.31 -0.32
C HIS A 200 35.41 22.82 -0.66
N SER A 201 36.64 22.32 -0.52
CA SER A 201 36.89 20.87 -0.52
C SER A 201 36.25 20.21 0.71
N LEU A 202 35.94 18.92 0.63
CA LEU A 202 35.26 18.18 1.71
C LEU A 202 35.94 18.34 3.07
N ARG A 203 37.28 18.34 3.11
CA ARG A 203 38.06 18.53 4.34
C ARG A 203 37.91 19.91 4.95
N LYS A 204 37.74 20.95 4.11
CA LYS A 204 37.50 22.32 4.56
C LYS A 204 36.04 22.51 4.99
N LEU A 205 35.12 21.83 4.32
CA LEU A 205 33.70 21.78 4.70
C LEU A 205 33.52 21.14 6.08
N LEU A 206 34.17 20.01 6.37
CA LEU A 206 34.10 19.34 7.67
C LEU A 206 34.69 20.15 8.84
N ARG A 207 35.40 21.25 8.56
CA ARG A 207 35.89 22.18 9.61
C ARG A 207 34.86 23.24 9.97
N THR A 208 33.83 23.45 9.17
CA THR A 208 32.74 24.37 9.49
C THR A 208 31.61 23.61 10.18
N THR A 209 30.97 24.24 11.16
CA THR A 209 29.84 23.64 11.89
C THR A 209 28.67 23.31 10.96
N ARG A 210 28.38 24.19 10.00
CA ARG A 210 27.37 23.95 8.95
C ARG A 210 27.73 22.78 8.05
N GLY A 211 28.97 22.71 7.58
CA GLY A 211 29.43 21.62 6.71
C GLY A 211 29.40 20.26 7.41
N GLN A 212 29.69 20.22 8.71
CA GLN A 212 29.49 19.02 9.54
C GLN A 212 28.02 18.60 9.59
N VAL A 213 27.09 19.56 9.76
CA VAL A 213 25.65 19.28 9.77
C VAL A 213 25.19 18.76 8.40
N THR A 214 25.61 19.38 7.29
CA THR A 214 25.23 18.92 5.94
C THR A 214 25.70 17.49 5.69
N VAL A 215 26.97 17.19 5.98
CA VAL A 215 27.52 15.83 5.82
C VAL A 215 26.87 14.85 6.78
N ALA A 216 26.59 15.23 8.03
CA ALA A 216 25.92 14.36 8.99
C ALA A 216 24.49 14.01 8.55
N LEU A 217 23.74 14.98 8.02
CA LEU A 217 22.39 14.75 7.49
C LEU A 217 22.40 13.85 6.27
N GLU A 218 23.35 14.03 5.36
CA GLU A 218 23.53 13.18 4.18
C GLU A 218 23.92 11.74 4.54
N VAL A 219 24.85 11.56 5.50
CA VAL A 219 25.17 10.23 6.03
C VAL A 219 23.95 9.63 6.71
N GLY A 220 23.18 10.44 7.47
CA GLY A 220 21.92 10.03 8.07
C GLY A 220 20.91 9.55 7.02
N VAL A 221 20.81 10.23 5.88
CA VAL A 221 20.00 9.82 4.74
C VAL A 221 20.43 8.45 4.21
N LEU A 222 21.72 8.21 3.98
CA LEU A 222 22.22 6.92 3.50
C LEU A 222 21.96 5.79 4.51
N VAL A 223 22.15 6.06 5.80
CA VAL A 223 21.88 5.10 6.88
C VAL A 223 20.40 4.76 6.96
N CYS A 224 19.51 5.75 6.86
CA CYS A 224 18.06 5.51 6.88
C CYS A 224 17.56 4.82 5.60
N MET A 225 18.21 5.01 4.45
CA MET A 225 17.90 4.34 3.20
C MET A 225 18.27 2.84 3.23
N LEU A 226 19.37 2.47 3.89
CA LEU A 226 19.98 1.15 3.81
C LEU A 226 19.03 -0.02 4.19
N PRO A 227 18.22 0.05 5.26
CA PRO A 227 17.24 -1.00 5.57
C PRO A 227 16.25 -1.26 4.43
N PHE A 228 15.78 -0.20 3.76
CA PHE A 228 14.84 -0.33 2.64
C PHE A 228 15.50 -0.95 1.42
N LEU A 229 16.75 -0.59 1.13
CA LEU A 229 17.53 -1.19 0.05
C LEU A 229 17.73 -2.70 0.28
N VAL A 230 18.03 -3.12 1.51
CA VAL A 230 18.19 -4.54 1.87
C VAL A 230 16.86 -5.30 1.73
N ILE A 231 15.75 -4.71 2.20
CA ILE A 231 14.41 -5.29 2.03
C ILE A 231 14.09 -5.47 0.53
N ASP A 232 14.30 -4.45 -0.29
CA ASP A 232 13.98 -4.54 -1.71
C ASP A 232 14.91 -5.50 -2.47
N ALA A 233 16.21 -5.54 -2.13
CA ALA A 233 17.16 -6.47 -2.74
C ALA A 233 16.83 -7.94 -2.41
N THR A 234 16.47 -8.22 -1.15
CA THR A 234 16.07 -9.58 -0.74
C THR A 234 14.75 -9.99 -1.40
N MET A 235 13.79 -9.07 -1.51
CA MET A 235 12.53 -9.31 -2.22
C MET A 235 12.71 -9.45 -3.73
N ALA A 236 13.67 -8.76 -4.35
CA ALA A 236 13.98 -8.89 -5.76
C ALA A 236 14.53 -10.28 -6.10
N GLY A 237 15.33 -10.87 -5.20
CA GLY A 237 15.85 -12.23 -5.35
C GLY A 237 14.76 -13.31 -5.28
N VAL A 238 13.75 -13.11 -4.43
CA VAL A 238 12.64 -14.07 -4.25
C VAL A 238 11.58 -13.95 -5.37
N TYR A 239 11.32 -12.74 -5.86
CA TYR A 239 10.22 -12.44 -6.76
C TYR A 239 10.69 -11.89 -8.12
N ARG A 240 11.53 -12.66 -8.81
CA ARG A 240 12.15 -12.31 -10.11
C ARG A 240 11.15 -11.93 -11.20
N GLN A 241 9.95 -12.53 -11.21
CA GLN A 241 8.91 -12.25 -12.22
C GLN A 241 8.10 -10.94 -11.96
N LEU A 242 8.20 -10.35 -10.76
CA LEU A 242 7.48 -9.14 -10.35
C LEU A 242 8.36 -7.88 -10.43
N TRP A 243 9.38 -7.85 -11.29
CA TRP A 243 10.24 -6.68 -11.43
C TRP A 243 9.51 -5.44 -11.97
N ILE A 244 8.42 -5.63 -12.72
CA ILE A 244 7.60 -4.55 -13.29
C ILE A 244 6.44 -4.24 -12.33
N ASP A 245 6.79 -3.82 -11.12
CA ASP A 245 5.84 -3.29 -10.13
C ASP A 245 6.10 -1.79 -9.97
N PRO A 246 5.10 -0.90 -10.08
CA PRO A 246 5.29 0.55 -10.04
C PRO A 246 6.06 1.01 -8.79
N TRP A 247 5.82 0.37 -7.64
CA TRP A 247 6.51 0.70 -6.39
C TRP A 247 8.00 0.33 -6.42
N ARG A 248 8.37 -0.76 -7.08
CA ARG A 248 9.77 -1.17 -7.24
C ARG A 248 10.52 -0.25 -8.19
N ILE A 249 9.89 0.16 -9.28
CA ILE A 249 10.46 1.14 -10.21
C ILE A 249 10.72 2.46 -9.47
N LEU A 250 9.69 2.98 -8.78
CA LEU A 250 9.82 4.20 -7.98
C LEU A 250 10.92 4.08 -6.92
N SER A 251 10.97 2.97 -6.19
CA SER A 251 11.98 2.74 -5.15
C SER A 251 13.39 2.67 -5.72
N THR A 252 13.57 1.95 -6.83
CA THR A 252 14.86 1.83 -7.53
C THR A 252 15.37 3.18 -8.00
N ILE A 253 14.51 3.97 -8.65
CA ILE A 253 14.87 5.32 -9.10
C ILE A 253 15.25 6.20 -7.91
N THR A 254 14.51 6.13 -6.80
CA THR A 254 14.80 6.89 -5.58
C THR A 254 16.17 6.52 -5.00
N TYR A 255 16.55 5.24 -4.98
CA TYR A 255 17.86 4.81 -4.47
C TYR A 255 19.01 5.23 -5.39
N VAL A 256 18.87 5.01 -6.70
CA VAL A 256 19.88 5.40 -7.69
C VAL A 256 20.12 6.90 -7.61
N ASN A 257 19.05 7.68 -7.54
CA ASN A 257 19.12 9.14 -7.42
C ASN A 257 19.76 9.58 -6.09
N GLN A 258 19.43 8.93 -4.97
CA GLN A 258 20.06 9.20 -3.67
C GLN A 258 21.57 8.91 -3.67
N VAL A 259 21.98 7.79 -4.26
CA VAL A 259 23.40 7.43 -4.39
C VAL A 259 24.13 8.41 -5.30
N ALA A 260 23.51 8.84 -6.40
CA ALA A 260 24.07 9.84 -7.30
C ALA A 260 24.30 11.18 -6.58
N ILE A 261 23.30 11.67 -5.84
CA ILE A 261 23.41 12.88 -4.99
C ILE A 261 24.59 12.74 -4.04
N SER A 262 24.65 11.60 -3.34
CA SER A 262 25.66 11.37 -2.32
C SER A 262 27.07 11.29 -2.91
N ALA A 263 27.22 10.66 -4.08
CA ALA A 263 28.48 10.59 -4.80
C ALA A 263 28.94 11.96 -5.31
N MET A 264 28.01 12.78 -5.83
CA MET A 264 28.31 14.13 -6.31
C MET A 264 28.68 15.07 -5.17
N HIS A 265 27.94 15.04 -4.06
CA HIS A 265 28.17 15.92 -2.92
C HIS A 265 29.37 15.49 -2.05
N LEU A 266 29.42 14.25 -1.55
CA LEU A 266 30.56 13.75 -0.75
C LEU A 266 31.84 13.62 -1.58
N GLY A 267 31.73 13.18 -2.84
CA GLY A 267 32.86 13.09 -3.75
C GLY A 267 33.33 14.45 -4.26
N ARG A 268 32.58 15.53 -3.97
CA ARG A 268 32.79 16.87 -4.53
C ARG A 268 32.94 16.87 -6.06
N LEU A 269 32.30 15.91 -6.72
CA LEU A 269 32.30 15.75 -8.17
C LEU A 269 31.23 16.68 -8.75
N SER A 270 31.66 17.75 -9.40
CA SER A 270 30.76 18.65 -10.14
C SER A 270 29.66 19.30 -9.29
N VAL A 271 29.94 19.69 -8.04
CA VAL A 271 28.96 20.33 -7.13
C VAL A 271 28.42 21.66 -7.67
N LYS A 272 29.19 22.35 -8.52
CA LYS A 272 28.75 23.58 -9.22
C LYS A 272 27.85 23.31 -10.43
N SER A 273 27.63 22.04 -10.78
CA SER A 273 26.85 21.68 -11.96
C SER A 273 25.35 21.82 -11.68
N GLU A 274 24.63 22.39 -12.66
CA GLU A 274 23.17 22.46 -12.66
C GLU A 274 22.51 21.07 -12.50
N TRP A 275 23.21 20.00 -12.90
CA TRP A 275 22.76 18.62 -12.74
C TRP A 275 22.51 18.24 -11.28
N LEU A 276 23.33 18.72 -10.33
CA LEU A 276 23.11 18.42 -8.91
C LEU A 276 21.78 19.01 -8.45
N THR A 277 21.50 20.26 -8.81
CA THR A 277 20.24 20.93 -8.50
C THR A 277 19.03 20.19 -9.08
N ILE A 278 19.12 19.74 -10.34
CA ILE A 278 18.04 18.97 -10.99
C ILE A 278 17.80 17.65 -10.24
N VAL A 279 18.86 16.90 -9.95
CA VAL A 279 18.80 15.59 -9.28
C VAL A 279 18.24 15.73 -7.87
N LEU A 280 18.62 16.78 -7.13
CA LEU A 280 18.05 17.13 -5.82
C LEU A 280 16.55 17.45 -5.91
N ALA A 281 16.14 18.28 -6.87
CA ALA A 281 14.74 18.65 -7.06
C ALA A 281 13.87 17.42 -7.39
N VAL A 282 14.35 16.56 -8.27
CA VAL A 282 13.69 15.29 -8.60
C VAL A 282 13.56 14.40 -7.36
N GLN A 283 14.59 14.33 -6.51
CA GLN A 283 14.56 13.53 -5.29
C GLN A 283 13.51 14.00 -4.29
N CYS A 284 13.30 15.32 -4.14
CA CYS A 284 12.24 15.86 -3.30
C CYS A 284 10.86 15.32 -3.70
N ILE A 285 10.58 15.28 -5.00
CA ILE A 285 9.31 14.78 -5.55
C ILE A 285 9.21 13.26 -5.35
N LEU A 286 10.26 12.51 -5.66
CA LEU A 286 10.28 11.05 -5.53
C LEU A 286 10.01 10.58 -4.10
N LEU A 287 10.62 11.23 -3.10
CA LEU A 287 10.42 10.89 -1.70
C LEU A 287 8.98 11.19 -1.22
N LEU A 288 8.38 12.29 -1.68
CA LEU A 288 6.97 12.58 -1.37
C LEU A 288 6.03 11.58 -2.05
N PHE A 289 6.30 11.23 -3.30
CA PHE A 289 5.47 10.27 -4.03
C PHE A 289 5.55 8.87 -3.39
N ARG A 290 6.75 8.46 -2.95
CA ARG A 290 6.95 7.20 -2.25
C ARG A 290 6.28 7.16 -0.87
N LEU A 291 6.09 8.31 -0.19
CA LEU A 291 5.33 8.38 1.07
C LEU A 291 3.88 7.84 0.91
N GLN A 292 3.31 7.93 -0.30
CA GLN A 292 1.98 7.40 -0.59
C GLN A 292 1.90 5.87 -0.45
N TYR A 293 3.01 5.14 -0.39
CA TYR A 293 2.99 3.70 -0.15
C TYR A 293 2.29 3.34 1.17
N TRP A 294 2.55 4.13 2.22
CA TRP A 294 1.99 3.87 3.55
C TRP A 294 0.53 4.31 3.71
N SER A 295 -0.03 5.08 2.77
CA SER A 295 -1.46 5.44 2.79
C SER A 295 -2.37 4.20 2.76
N ARG A 296 -1.89 3.11 2.15
CA ARG A 296 -2.53 1.78 2.11
C ARG A 296 -2.80 1.16 3.48
N ALA A 297 -2.08 1.60 4.51
CA ALA A 297 -2.20 1.09 5.88
C ALA A 297 -3.39 1.70 6.64
N PHE A 298 -3.76 2.92 6.29
CA PHE A 298 -4.77 3.69 7.00
C PHE A 298 -6.14 3.39 6.41
N ARG A 299 -7.06 2.82 7.22
CA ARG A 299 -8.41 2.49 6.79
C ARG A 299 -9.19 3.69 6.23
N ALA A 300 -8.99 4.87 6.83
CA ALA A 300 -9.66 6.11 6.40
C ALA A 300 -9.20 6.63 5.02
N THR A 301 -7.95 6.33 4.63
CA THR A 301 -7.34 6.81 3.37
C THR A 301 -6.79 5.64 2.56
N ARG A 302 -7.47 4.48 2.59
CA ARG A 302 -7.04 3.25 1.89
C ARG A 302 -7.27 3.36 0.37
N PHE A 303 -6.82 4.47 -0.21
CA PHE A 303 -6.76 4.69 -1.62
C PHE A 303 -5.39 4.18 -2.08
N ALA A 304 -5.36 3.08 -2.81
CA ALA A 304 -4.13 2.56 -3.40
C ALA A 304 -3.75 3.45 -4.61
N PHE A 305 -3.45 4.73 -4.35
CA PHE A 305 -3.36 5.78 -5.36
C PHE A 305 -2.42 5.40 -6.50
N ALA A 306 -1.21 4.92 -6.21
CA ALA A 306 -0.27 4.56 -7.27
C ALA A 306 -0.69 3.30 -8.04
N ASP A 307 -1.35 2.33 -7.39
CA ASP A 307 -1.84 1.12 -8.08
C ASP A 307 -2.97 1.50 -9.05
N VAL A 308 -3.91 2.34 -8.58
CA VAL A 308 -5.01 2.88 -9.39
C VAL A 308 -4.49 3.77 -10.50
N LEU A 309 -3.56 4.67 -10.21
CA LEU A 309 -2.94 5.56 -11.20
C LEU A 309 -2.20 4.76 -12.27
N TRP A 310 -1.46 3.73 -11.88
CA TRP A 310 -0.76 2.85 -12.81
C TRP A 310 -1.73 2.08 -13.70
N GLU A 311 -2.80 1.51 -13.13
CA GLU A 311 -3.87 0.85 -13.90
C GLU A 311 -4.50 1.81 -14.92
N VAL A 312 -4.86 3.03 -14.48
CA VAL A 312 -5.41 4.08 -15.35
C VAL A 312 -4.43 4.49 -16.45
N ILE A 313 -3.14 4.69 -16.14
CA ILE A 313 -2.13 5.05 -17.14
C ILE A 313 -1.95 3.92 -18.15
N CYS A 314 -1.89 2.66 -17.72
CA CYS A 314 -1.77 1.53 -18.63
C CYS A 314 -2.99 1.43 -19.56
N ASP A 315 -4.19 1.59 -19.02
CA ASP A 315 -5.45 1.54 -19.78
C ASP A 315 -5.61 2.69 -20.78
N THR A 316 -5.16 3.89 -20.40
CA THR A 316 -5.29 5.10 -21.22
C THR A 316 -4.04 5.41 -22.05
N SER A 317 -2.99 4.60 -21.94
CA SER A 317 -1.68 4.82 -22.57
C SER A 317 -1.77 5.07 -24.08
N TRP A 318 -2.55 4.27 -24.82
CA TRP A 318 -2.73 4.44 -26.26
C TRP A 318 -3.43 5.76 -26.62
N LEU A 319 -4.42 6.16 -25.82
CA LEU A 319 -5.11 7.43 -26.01
C LEU A 319 -4.21 8.62 -25.67
N LEU A 320 -3.38 8.51 -24.62
CA LEU A 320 -2.36 9.50 -24.29
C LEU A 320 -1.32 9.65 -25.40
N ILE A 321 -0.80 8.53 -25.93
CA ILE A 321 0.14 8.53 -27.06
C ILE A 321 -0.50 9.21 -28.27
N PHE A 322 -1.75 8.87 -28.58
CA PHE A 322 -2.48 9.49 -29.68
C PHE A 322 -2.64 11.01 -29.47
N LEU A 323 -2.96 11.45 -28.26
CA LEU A 323 -3.06 12.86 -27.88
C LEU A 323 -1.73 13.60 -28.10
N PHE A 324 -0.60 13.01 -27.72
CA PHE A 324 0.72 13.59 -27.95
C PHE A 324 1.10 13.63 -29.43
N ILE A 325 0.71 12.63 -30.23
CA ILE A 325 0.94 12.63 -31.68
C ILE A 325 0.16 13.76 -32.35
N VAL A 326 -1.13 13.90 -32.02
CA VAL A 326 -1.97 14.98 -32.54
C VAL A 326 -1.39 16.34 -32.15
N MET A 327 -1.00 16.50 -30.88
CA MET A 327 -0.36 17.72 -30.39
C MET A 327 0.96 18.04 -31.13
N GLY A 328 1.79 17.02 -31.40
CA GLY A 328 3.00 17.16 -32.20
C GLY A 328 2.72 17.61 -33.65
N GLY A 329 1.65 17.09 -34.26
CA GLY A 329 1.19 17.51 -35.58
C GLY A 329 0.79 18.99 -35.62
N TYR A 330 0.03 19.44 -34.62
CA TYR A 330 -0.35 20.85 -34.47
C TYR A 330 0.84 21.76 -34.16
N ALA A 331 1.76 21.32 -33.30
CA ALA A 331 2.99 22.05 -33.00
C ALA A 331 3.84 22.28 -34.26
N ALA A 332 4.00 21.26 -35.10
CA ALA A 332 4.69 21.39 -36.39
C ALA A 332 3.95 22.34 -37.34
N ALA A 333 2.62 22.27 -37.39
CA ALA A 333 1.81 23.13 -38.25
C ALA A 333 1.92 24.61 -37.84
N PHE A 334 1.81 24.93 -36.55
CA PHE A 334 1.99 26.30 -36.04
C PHE A 334 3.40 26.83 -36.26
N HIS A 335 4.43 25.98 -36.04
CA HIS A 335 5.81 26.35 -36.31
C HIS A 335 6.01 26.75 -37.79
N ILE A 336 5.39 26.02 -38.73
CA ILE A 336 5.44 26.34 -40.16
C ILE A 336 4.66 27.64 -40.47
N THR A 337 3.47 27.81 -39.90
CA THR A 337 2.61 29.00 -40.12
C THR A 337 3.30 30.29 -39.68
N PHE A 338 4.01 30.27 -38.56
CA PHE A 338 4.68 31.45 -38.01
C PHE A 338 6.13 31.64 -38.48
N ARG A 339 6.70 30.68 -39.23
CA ARG A 339 8.08 30.76 -39.77
C ARG A 339 8.33 31.98 -40.66
N THR A 340 7.31 32.46 -41.37
CA THR A 340 7.46 33.59 -42.30
C THR A 340 6.98 34.92 -41.71
N ALA A 341 6.73 34.96 -40.39
CA ALA A 341 6.32 36.18 -39.73
C ALA A 341 7.54 37.11 -39.52
N ASP A 342 7.42 38.39 -39.90
CA ASP A 342 8.46 39.41 -39.66
C ASP A 342 8.84 39.56 -38.17
N LYS A 343 7.95 39.14 -37.27
CA LYS A 343 8.19 38.91 -35.85
C LYS A 343 7.58 37.57 -35.48
N GLU A 344 8.42 36.54 -35.43
CA GLU A 344 8.01 35.23 -34.92
C GLU A 344 7.58 35.39 -33.45
N PRO A 345 6.35 34.98 -33.06
CA PRO A 345 5.99 34.87 -31.66
C PRO A 345 6.96 33.93 -30.94
N GLU A 346 7.48 34.35 -29.77
CA GLU A 346 8.55 33.63 -29.05
C GLU A 346 8.20 32.16 -28.74
N ASP A 347 6.90 31.91 -28.60
CA ASP A 347 6.29 30.63 -28.26
C ASP A 347 6.43 29.60 -29.39
N TYR A 348 6.50 30.05 -30.64
CA TYR A 348 6.52 29.18 -31.83
C TYR A 348 7.87 29.13 -32.55
N LYS A 349 8.91 29.75 -31.97
CA LYS A 349 10.25 29.86 -32.58
C LYS A 349 10.96 28.53 -32.80
N SER A 350 10.66 27.51 -32.00
CA SER A 350 11.23 26.16 -32.16
C SER A 350 10.13 25.12 -32.06
N ILE A 351 10.32 23.96 -32.68
CA ILE A 351 9.32 22.89 -32.63
C ILE A 351 9.07 22.39 -31.20
N TRP A 352 10.09 22.40 -30.35
CA TRP A 352 9.96 22.02 -28.94
C TRP A 352 9.17 23.05 -28.13
N ARG A 353 9.46 24.35 -28.32
CA ARG A 353 8.66 25.41 -27.69
C ARG A 353 7.22 25.36 -28.19
N SER A 354 7.02 25.21 -29.50
CA SER A 354 5.68 25.06 -30.11
C SER A 354 4.92 23.89 -29.49
N PHE A 355 5.59 22.77 -29.20
CA PHE A 355 5.00 21.62 -28.53
C PHE A 355 4.64 21.90 -27.07
N LEU A 356 5.51 22.57 -26.32
CA LEU A 356 5.24 22.99 -24.93
C LEU A 356 4.08 23.98 -24.87
N THR A 357 4.08 24.97 -25.75
CA THR A 357 3.00 25.93 -25.91
C THR A 357 1.70 25.21 -26.27
N MET A 358 1.71 24.24 -27.18
CA MET A 358 0.52 23.40 -27.43
C MET A 358 0.09 22.64 -26.17
N TYR A 359 1.01 22.10 -25.38
CA TYR A 359 0.69 21.40 -24.13
C TYR A 359 0.02 22.33 -23.09
N GLU A 360 0.51 23.56 -22.93
CA GLU A 360 -0.10 24.57 -22.07
C GLU A 360 -1.53 24.90 -22.51
N HIS A 361 -1.74 25.01 -23.82
CA HIS A 361 -3.05 25.27 -24.41
C HIS A 361 -4.08 24.14 -24.17
N VAL A 362 -3.66 22.90 -23.88
CA VAL A 362 -4.58 21.82 -23.49
C VAL A 362 -5.36 22.18 -22.22
N TYR A 363 -4.78 22.98 -21.32
CA TYR A 363 -5.38 23.37 -20.05
C TYR A 363 -6.27 24.63 -20.15
N GLY A 364 -6.44 25.19 -21.34
CA GLY A 364 -7.37 26.28 -21.61
C GLY A 364 -6.75 27.68 -21.70
N ASP A 365 -5.43 27.78 -21.73
CA ASP A 365 -4.72 29.08 -21.79
C ASP A 365 -4.61 29.67 -23.21
N LEU A 366 -5.50 29.28 -24.14
CA LEU A 366 -5.42 29.69 -25.54
C LEU A 366 -6.25 30.94 -25.82
N GLU A 367 -5.59 32.10 -25.92
CA GLU A 367 -6.22 33.34 -26.35
C GLU A 367 -6.27 33.43 -27.89
N LEU A 368 -7.46 33.29 -28.47
CA LEU A 368 -7.66 33.43 -29.93
C LEU A 368 -7.22 34.80 -30.48
N LYS A 369 -7.15 35.81 -29.61
CA LYS A 369 -6.71 37.17 -29.92
C LYS A 369 -5.31 37.23 -30.49
N ASP A 370 -4.43 36.38 -30.00
CA ASP A 370 -3.03 36.39 -30.44
C ASP A 370 -2.88 35.84 -31.86
N PHE A 371 -3.81 35.00 -32.30
CA PHE A 371 -3.79 34.39 -33.63
C PHE A 371 -4.41 35.29 -34.70
N TYR A 372 -5.56 35.93 -34.43
CA TYR A 372 -6.20 36.80 -35.42
C TYR A 372 -5.54 38.18 -35.54
N SER A 373 -4.81 38.62 -34.51
CA SER A 373 -4.04 39.88 -34.53
C SER A 373 -2.64 39.72 -35.15
N SER A 374 -2.23 38.49 -35.46
CA SER A 374 -0.94 38.20 -36.07
C SER A 374 -0.83 38.73 -37.51
N LYS A 375 0.36 39.22 -37.89
CA LYS A 375 0.61 39.76 -39.24
C LYS A 375 0.78 38.67 -40.31
N SER A 376 1.14 37.45 -39.91
CA SER A 376 1.37 36.31 -40.80
C SER A 376 0.15 35.40 -40.87
N MET A 377 -0.53 35.37 -42.02
CA MET A 377 -1.65 34.45 -42.32
C MET A 377 -2.69 34.30 -41.17
N PRO A 378 -3.29 35.40 -40.68
CA PRO A 378 -4.15 35.39 -39.48
C PRO A 378 -5.36 34.48 -39.62
N ILE A 379 -5.93 34.36 -40.83
CA ILE A 379 -7.09 33.50 -41.10
C ILE A 379 -6.71 32.02 -40.91
N PHE A 380 -5.57 31.60 -41.45
CA PHE A 380 -5.12 30.21 -41.35
C PHE A 380 -4.71 29.86 -39.91
N ALA A 381 -3.98 30.75 -39.24
CA ALA A 381 -3.59 30.56 -37.84
C ALA A 381 -4.82 30.46 -36.92
N THR A 382 -5.81 31.33 -37.11
CA THR A 382 -7.06 31.31 -36.33
C THR A 382 -7.87 30.05 -36.60
N ALA A 383 -7.98 29.63 -37.87
CA ALA A 383 -8.67 28.38 -38.23
C ALA A 383 -8.00 27.16 -37.59
N LEU A 384 -6.67 27.13 -37.57
CA LEU A 384 -5.88 26.05 -36.98
C LEU A 384 -5.98 26.03 -35.45
N ALA A 385 -6.05 27.20 -34.81
CA ALA A 385 -6.30 27.33 -33.37
C ALA A 385 -7.72 26.85 -32.99
N VAL A 386 -8.74 27.25 -33.75
CA VAL A 386 -10.12 26.77 -33.54
C VAL A 386 -10.21 25.25 -33.75
N SER A 387 -9.56 24.71 -34.78
CA SER A 387 -9.57 23.26 -35.01
C SER A 387 -8.82 22.51 -33.92
N TYR A 388 -7.73 23.08 -33.37
CA TYR A 388 -7.01 22.53 -32.23
C TYR A 388 -7.87 22.49 -30.96
N ILE A 389 -8.53 23.61 -30.59
CA ILE A 389 -9.44 23.66 -29.43
C ILE A 389 -10.53 22.60 -29.56
N PHE A 390 -11.11 22.45 -30.76
CA PHE A 390 -12.15 21.47 -31.00
C PHE A 390 -11.64 20.03 -30.89
N VAL A 391 -10.56 19.67 -31.62
CA VAL A 391 -10.05 18.30 -31.62
C VAL A 391 -9.42 17.94 -30.27
N GLN A 392 -8.50 18.76 -29.78
CA GLN A 392 -7.76 18.45 -28.56
C GLN A 392 -8.60 18.68 -27.31
N GLY A 393 -9.16 19.88 -27.15
CA GLY A 393 -9.90 20.26 -25.95
C GLY A 393 -11.28 19.62 -25.87
N PHE A 394 -12.08 19.73 -26.94
CA PHE A 394 -13.47 19.25 -26.90
C PHE A 394 -13.62 17.75 -27.13
N ILE A 395 -12.81 17.13 -28.01
CA ILE A 395 -12.93 15.70 -28.30
C ILE A 395 -11.96 14.88 -27.44
N LEU A 396 -10.65 15.08 -27.57
CA LEU A 396 -9.66 14.16 -27.01
C LEU A 396 -9.53 14.24 -25.49
N VAL A 397 -9.50 15.44 -24.91
CA VAL A 397 -9.46 15.60 -23.44
C VAL A 397 -10.74 15.07 -22.81
N ASN A 398 -11.91 15.39 -23.36
CA ASN A 398 -13.19 14.86 -22.84
C ASN A 398 -13.28 13.32 -22.96
N LEU A 399 -12.81 12.74 -24.07
CA LEU A 399 -12.73 11.30 -24.23
C LEU A 399 -11.75 10.67 -23.23
N LEU A 400 -10.61 11.32 -22.97
CA LEU A 400 -9.62 10.89 -21.98
C LEU A 400 -10.21 10.92 -20.58
N ILE A 401 -10.92 11.98 -20.20
CA ILE A 401 -11.63 12.07 -18.91
C ILE A 401 -12.63 10.92 -18.79
N GLY A 402 -13.43 10.65 -19.82
CA GLY A 402 -14.37 9.52 -19.84
C GLY A 402 -13.68 8.17 -19.67
N ALA A 403 -12.56 7.95 -20.35
CA ALA A 403 -11.77 6.72 -20.24
C ALA A 403 -11.12 6.56 -18.86
N ILE A 404 -10.60 7.66 -18.28
CA ILE A 404 -10.05 7.70 -16.92
C ILE A 404 -11.14 7.36 -15.90
N ILE A 405 -12.34 7.93 -16.00
CA ILE A 405 -13.45 7.65 -15.07
C ILE A 405 -13.85 6.17 -15.14
N ASN A 406 -13.95 5.61 -16.34
CA ASN A 406 -14.31 4.19 -16.51
C ASN A 406 -13.23 3.24 -15.94
N SER A 407 -11.95 3.53 -16.19
CA SER A 407 -10.84 2.77 -15.60
C SER A 407 -10.81 2.92 -14.08
N LEU A 408 -10.98 4.14 -13.56
CA LEU A 408 -11.03 4.43 -12.13
C LEU A 408 -12.15 3.68 -11.42
N ASP A 409 -13.34 3.62 -12.01
CA ASP A 409 -14.47 2.88 -11.41
C ASP A 409 -14.22 1.36 -11.42
N ARG A 410 -13.60 0.82 -12.48
CA ARG A 410 -13.17 -0.57 -12.53
C ARG A 410 -12.11 -0.89 -11.46
N ALA A 411 -11.08 -0.06 -11.34
CA ALA A 411 -10.03 -0.19 -10.33
C ALA A 411 -10.62 -0.07 -8.90
N SER A 412 -11.56 0.86 -8.70
CA SER A 412 -12.23 1.07 -7.41
C SER A 412 -13.16 -0.08 -7.02
N ARG A 413 -13.83 -0.72 -8.00
CA ARG A 413 -14.61 -1.94 -7.77
C ARG A 413 -13.71 -3.11 -7.37
N ASN A 414 -12.58 -3.27 -8.06
CA ASN A 414 -11.57 -4.26 -7.68
C ASN A 414 -11.01 -3.98 -6.28
N ALA A 415 -10.75 -2.71 -5.92
CA ALA A 415 -10.27 -2.29 -4.59
C ALA A 415 -11.31 -2.51 -3.47
N ARG A 416 -12.60 -2.40 -3.77
CA ARG A 416 -13.69 -2.68 -2.80
C ARG A 416 -13.87 -4.17 -2.50
N ALA A 417 -13.51 -5.06 -3.43
CA ALA A 417 -13.46 -6.50 -3.16
C ALA A 417 -12.43 -6.90 -2.07
N TRP A 418 -11.57 -5.97 -1.61
CA TRP A 418 -10.60 -6.15 -0.52
C TRP A 418 -11.11 -5.71 0.86
N ARG A 419 -12.38 -5.31 0.96
CA ARG A 419 -13.10 -5.19 2.24
C ARG A 419 -13.66 -6.55 2.60
#